data_AF-A0A8H4V5J8-F1
#
_entry.id   AF-A0A8H4V5J8-F1
#
_cell.length_a   1.000
_cell.length_b   1.000
_cell.length_c   1.000
_cell.angle_alpha   90.00
_cell.angle_beta   90.00
_cell.angle_gamma   90.00
#
_symmetry.space_group_name_H-M   'P 1'
#
loop_
_entity.id
_entity.type
_entity.pdbx_description
1 polymer ?
#
loop_
_entity_poly.entity_id
_entity_poly.type
_entity_poly.pdbx_seq_one_letter_code
_entity_poly.pdbx_strand_id
1 'polypeptide(L)'
;MHKAAPYPKRRFYQLVKLYHPDTHDHHIRAPPYLAPTSSVNPSRSLPLATRLERYRLVVAANDLLSDPEKRRLYDAHGIGWIQGHRAADLGAVDRAWRHQPNSAARNATWEDWERWREARDGRRREPTYMSNGAFATLVVIMCMLGAVTKADRAEASGAHFVESTQQRHAAIGQDMLRSSTALAGRSKDERVDCFLRDRESAACDYAPSRCNTPRQPDRPA
;
A
#
# COMPACT_ATOMS: atom_id res chain seq x y z
N MET A 1 -38.03 41.03 -0.43
CA MET A 1 -37.76 39.82 -1.25
C MET A 1 -37.37 38.70 -0.29
N HIS A 2 -38.15 37.62 -0.19
CA HIS A 2 -37.80 36.51 0.69
C HIS A 2 -36.62 35.73 0.09
N LYS A 3 -35.53 35.60 0.84
CA LYS A 3 -34.30 34.89 0.41
C LYS A 3 -34.59 33.45 -0.03
N ALA A 4 -35.63 32.82 0.55
CA ALA A 4 -36.05 31.44 0.30
C ALA A 4 -37.10 31.26 -0.82
N ALA A 5 -37.63 32.35 -1.43
CA ALA A 5 -38.65 32.20 -2.48
C ALA A 5 -38.04 31.61 -3.77
N PRO A 6 -38.76 30.70 -4.48
CA PRO A 6 -38.34 30.18 -5.78
C PRO A 6 -38.04 31.31 -6.77
N TYR A 7 -36.99 31.15 -7.59
CA TYR A 7 -36.56 32.19 -8.54
C TYR A 7 -37.62 32.41 -9.64
N PRO A 8 -38.24 33.62 -9.72
CA PRO A 8 -39.27 33.89 -10.71
C PRO A 8 -38.66 34.34 -12.05
N LYS A 9 -38.84 33.54 -13.11
CA LYS A 9 -38.32 33.83 -14.46
C LYS A 9 -39.01 35.00 -15.18
N ARG A 10 -40.03 35.64 -14.58
CA ARG A 10 -40.75 36.77 -15.18
C ARG A 10 -39.83 37.93 -15.56
N ARG A 11 -38.92 38.32 -14.65
CA ARG A 11 -37.94 39.40 -14.92
C ARG A 11 -36.93 39.00 -15.99
N PHE A 12 -36.49 37.74 -15.99
CA PHE A 12 -35.62 37.21 -17.03
C PHE A 12 -36.26 37.33 -18.41
N TYR A 13 -37.50 36.86 -18.59
CA TYR A 13 -38.18 36.97 -19.88
C TYR A 13 -38.38 38.41 -20.35
N GLN A 14 -38.64 39.36 -19.42
CA GLN A 14 -38.72 40.78 -19.74
C GLN A 14 -37.38 41.33 -20.27
N LEU A 15 -36.28 41.01 -19.59
CA LEU A 15 -34.95 41.48 -19.95
C LEU A 15 -34.41 40.83 -21.23
N VAL A 16 -34.72 39.54 -21.45
CA VAL A 16 -34.38 38.86 -22.71
C VAL A 16 -35.08 39.53 -23.88
N LYS A 17 -36.39 39.75 -23.80
CA LYS A 17 -37.14 40.45 -24.87
C LYS A 17 -36.59 41.86 -25.13
N LEU A 18 -36.06 42.51 -24.08
CA LEU A 18 -35.51 43.86 -24.18
C LEU A 18 -34.13 43.90 -24.87
N TYR A 19 -33.27 42.90 -24.63
CA TYR A 19 -31.87 42.89 -25.08
C TYR A 19 -31.54 41.84 -26.14
N HIS A 20 -32.52 41.07 -26.64
CA HIS A 20 -32.28 40.05 -27.65
C HIS A 20 -31.68 40.66 -28.94
N PRO A 21 -30.69 40.00 -29.57
CA PRO A 21 -30.05 40.49 -30.79
C PRO A 21 -31.03 40.70 -31.94
N ASP A 22 -31.93 39.75 -32.18
CA ASP A 22 -32.83 39.75 -33.35
C ASP A 22 -33.96 40.80 -33.29
N THR A 23 -34.24 41.39 -32.13
CA THR A 23 -35.41 42.29 -31.98
C THR A 23 -35.14 43.70 -32.52
N HIS A 24 -33.93 43.99 -33.00
CA HIS A 24 -33.47 45.36 -33.24
C HIS A 24 -32.72 45.59 -34.56
N ASP A 25 -32.68 44.59 -35.45
CA ASP A 25 -31.94 44.67 -36.73
C ASP A 25 -32.60 45.60 -37.77
N HIS A 26 -33.83 46.05 -37.53
CA HIS A 26 -34.62 46.79 -38.51
C HIS A 26 -34.36 48.31 -38.58
N HIS A 27 -33.53 48.90 -37.71
CA HIS A 27 -33.38 50.37 -37.65
C HIS A 27 -32.14 50.93 -38.36
N ILE A 28 -31.19 50.10 -38.82
CA ILE A 28 -30.05 50.58 -39.62
C ILE A 28 -30.47 50.90 -41.08
N ARG A 29 -31.69 50.53 -41.49
CA ARG A 29 -32.18 50.70 -42.87
C ARG A 29 -33.25 51.77 -43.07
N ALA A 30 -33.68 52.48 -42.03
CA ALA A 30 -34.67 53.54 -42.16
C ALA A 30 -33.98 54.91 -42.34
N PRO A 31 -34.31 55.68 -43.40
CA PRO A 31 -33.68 56.96 -43.66
C PRO A 31 -34.08 58.04 -42.63
N PRO A 32 -33.26 59.09 -42.42
CA PRO A 32 -33.32 59.97 -41.25
C PRO A 32 -34.57 60.86 -41.12
N TYR A 33 -35.44 60.89 -42.11
CA TYR A 33 -36.55 61.85 -42.21
C TYR A 33 -37.93 61.30 -41.78
N LEU A 34 -38.02 60.05 -41.31
CA LEU A 34 -39.28 59.40 -40.92
C LEU A 34 -39.26 58.77 -39.52
N ALA A 35 -38.47 59.29 -38.58
CA ALA A 35 -38.50 58.81 -37.20
C ALA A 35 -39.83 59.21 -36.53
N PRO A 36 -40.70 58.26 -36.11
CA PRO A 36 -41.94 58.60 -35.42
C PRO A 36 -41.60 59.15 -34.04
N THR A 37 -42.17 60.30 -33.73
CA THR A 37 -42.30 60.78 -32.36
C THR A 37 -43.23 59.82 -31.60
N SER A 38 -42.92 59.57 -30.34
CA SER A 38 -43.72 58.82 -29.34
C SER A 38 -43.25 57.38 -29.06
N SER A 39 -42.69 57.20 -27.84
CA SER A 39 -42.32 55.93 -27.20
C SER A 39 -41.04 55.24 -27.70
N VAL A 40 -39.91 55.95 -27.65
CA VAL A 40 -38.58 55.34 -27.81
C VAL A 40 -38.25 54.52 -26.56
N ASN A 41 -38.33 53.20 -26.67
CA ASN A 41 -37.84 52.30 -25.63
C ASN A 41 -36.31 52.50 -25.47
N PRO A 42 -35.77 52.87 -24.29
CA PRO A 42 -34.38 53.27 -24.11
C PRO A 42 -33.35 52.16 -24.41
N SER A 43 -33.78 50.91 -24.58
CA SER A 43 -32.90 49.82 -25.05
C SER A 43 -32.64 49.84 -26.56
N ARG A 44 -33.49 50.53 -27.34
CA ARG A 44 -33.37 50.68 -28.79
C ARG A 44 -32.24 51.63 -29.19
N SER A 45 -31.87 52.57 -28.32
CA SER A 45 -30.77 53.51 -28.52
C SER A 45 -29.39 53.01 -28.04
N LEU A 46 -29.32 51.83 -27.42
CA LEU A 46 -28.06 51.27 -26.96
C LEU A 46 -27.23 50.71 -28.14
N PRO A 47 -25.90 50.91 -28.16
CA PRO A 47 -25.01 50.26 -29.12
C PRO A 47 -25.16 48.73 -29.10
N LEU A 48 -25.03 48.09 -30.27
CA LEU A 48 -25.16 46.63 -30.43
C LEU A 48 -24.24 45.86 -29.48
N ALA A 49 -22.98 46.30 -29.36
CA ALA A 49 -22.00 45.67 -28.47
C ALA A 49 -22.45 45.66 -27.00
N THR A 50 -22.94 46.80 -26.50
CA THR A 50 -23.46 46.94 -25.14
C THR A 50 -24.73 46.10 -24.92
N ARG A 51 -25.60 46.03 -25.93
CA ARG A 51 -26.80 45.19 -25.88
C ARG A 51 -26.45 43.71 -25.78
N LEU A 52 -25.52 43.23 -26.61
CA LEU A 52 -25.02 41.85 -26.59
C LEU A 52 -24.37 41.51 -25.24
N GLU A 53 -23.59 42.42 -24.67
CA GLU A 53 -23.01 42.24 -23.34
C GLU A 53 -24.09 42.11 -22.26
N ARG A 54 -25.09 43.01 -22.25
CA ARG A 54 -26.21 42.95 -21.31
C ARG A 54 -27.04 41.68 -21.48
N TYR A 55 -27.26 41.24 -22.71
CA TYR A 55 -27.93 39.96 -22.99
C TYR A 55 -27.16 38.79 -22.39
N ARG A 56 -25.84 38.71 -22.60
CA ARG A 56 -24.98 37.67 -22.01
C ARG A 56 -25.03 37.69 -20.48
N LEU A 57 -25.03 38.88 -19.86
CA LEU A 57 -25.16 39.01 -18.40
C LEU A 57 -26.51 38.51 -17.89
N VAL A 58 -27.60 38.82 -18.58
CA VAL A 58 -28.95 38.37 -18.22
C VAL A 58 -29.05 36.84 -18.30
N VAL A 59 -28.47 36.22 -19.32
CA VAL A 59 -28.41 34.75 -19.47
C VAL A 59 -27.58 34.13 -18.35
N ALA A 60 -26.36 34.64 -18.10
CA ALA A 60 -25.50 34.13 -17.03
C ALA A 60 -26.13 34.26 -15.64
N ALA A 61 -26.82 35.37 -15.37
CA ALA A 61 -27.58 35.55 -14.15
C ALA A 61 -28.73 34.55 -14.02
N ASN A 62 -29.43 34.27 -15.12
CA ASN A 62 -30.47 33.27 -15.12
C ASN A 62 -29.93 31.86 -14.85
N ASP A 63 -28.79 31.49 -15.39
CA ASP A 63 -28.18 30.18 -15.18
C ASP A 63 -27.74 29.98 -13.72
N LEU A 64 -27.26 31.05 -13.08
CA LEU A 64 -26.92 31.05 -11.65
C LEU A 64 -28.16 30.96 -10.76
N LEU A 65 -29.22 31.73 -11.07
CA LEU A 65 -30.41 31.85 -10.23
C LEU A 65 -31.43 30.73 -10.45
N SER A 66 -31.39 30.04 -11.59
CA SER A 66 -32.30 28.94 -11.92
C SER A 66 -32.06 27.68 -11.09
N ASP A 67 -30.82 27.45 -10.67
CA ASP A 67 -30.43 26.31 -9.85
C ASP A 67 -30.43 26.73 -8.36
N PRO A 68 -31.26 26.10 -7.51
CA PRO A 68 -31.35 26.47 -6.10
C PRO A 68 -30.05 26.23 -5.33
N GLU A 69 -29.24 25.25 -5.73
CA GLU A 69 -27.96 24.97 -5.08
C GLU A 69 -26.93 26.06 -5.43
N LYS A 70 -26.81 26.40 -6.72
CA LYS A 70 -25.90 27.48 -7.17
C LYS A 70 -26.30 28.82 -6.59
N ARG A 71 -27.60 29.11 -6.52
CA ARG A 71 -28.12 30.31 -5.85
C ARG A 71 -27.76 30.32 -4.37
N ARG A 72 -27.93 29.20 -3.66
CA ARG A 72 -27.57 29.11 -2.23
C ARG A 72 -26.09 29.36 -2.01
N LEU A 73 -25.22 28.78 -2.84
CA LEU A 73 -23.76 28.99 -2.77
C LEU A 73 -23.39 30.45 -3.07
N TYR A 74 -24.07 31.09 -4.03
CA TYR A 74 -23.90 32.51 -4.30
C TYR A 74 -24.37 33.38 -3.14
N ASP A 75 -25.54 33.11 -2.58
CA ASP A 75 -26.11 33.89 -1.48
C ASP A 75 -25.33 33.75 -0.17
N ALA A 76 -24.69 32.59 0.06
CA ALA A 76 -23.91 32.30 1.26
C ALA A 76 -22.44 32.72 1.15
N HIS A 77 -21.82 32.51 -0.02
CA HIS A 77 -20.38 32.64 -0.20
C HIS A 77 -19.97 33.54 -1.38
N GLY A 78 -20.91 34.08 -2.16
CA GLY A 78 -20.63 34.85 -3.38
C GLY A 78 -20.08 34.01 -4.54
N ILE A 79 -20.17 32.68 -4.45
CA ILE A 79 -19.59 31.75 -5.42
C ILE A 79 -20.54 31.56 -6.61
N GLY A 80 -20.01 31.48 -7.84
CA GLY A 80 -20.77 31.11 -9.04
C GLY A 80 -21.04 32.24 -10.03
N TRP A 81 -20.70 33.49 -9.71
CA TRP A 81 -20.73 34.60 -10.67
C TRP A 81 -19.44 34.65 -11.50
N ILE A 82 -19.45 34.06 -12.69
CA ILE A 82 -18.30 34.02 -13.60
C ILE A 82 -18.57 34.98 -14.75
N GLN A 83 -18.37 36.28 -14.52
CA GLN A 83 -18.34 37.25 -15.63
C GLN A 83 -17.13 36.92 -16.51
N GLY A 84 -17.29 36.89 -17.83
CA GLY A 84 -16.38 36.25 -18.81
C GLY A 84 -14.87 36.60 -18.79
N HIS A 85 -14.41 37.50 -17.92
CA HIS A 85 -13.00 37.74 -17.61
C HIS A 85 -12.44 36.83 -16.50
N ARG A 86 -13.29 36.29 -15.62
CA ARG A 86 -12.88 35.43 -14.50
C ARG A 86 -12.61 33.98 -14.90
N ALA A 87 -13.13 33.51 -16.04
CA ALA A 87 -12.85 32.16 -16.54
C ALA A 87 -11.38 31.99 -16.96
N ALA A 88 -10.79 33.03 -17.57
CA ALA A 88 -9.36 33.09 -17.83
C ALA A 88 -8.53 33.16 -16.54
N ASP A 89 -9.08 33.83 -15.51
CA ASP A 89 -8.46 33.98 -14.21
C ASP A 89 -8.52 32.68 -13.37
N LEU A 90 -9.56 31.85 -13.53
CA LEU A 90 -9.65 30.54 -12.85
C LEU A 90 -8.45 29.63 -13.17
N GLY A 91 -7.98 29.62 -14.41
CA GLY A 91 -6.77 28.88 -14.79
C GLY A 91 -5.47 29.51 -14.25
N ALA A 92 -5.45 30.82 -14.02
CA ALA A 92 -4.33 31.49 -13.36
C ALA A 92 -4.34 31.24 -11.84
N VAL A 93 -5.51 31.26 -11.22
CA VAL A 93 -5.75 30.95 -9.80
C VAL A 93 -5.44 29.48 -9.51
N ASP A 94 -5.87 28.55 -10.37
CA ASP A 94 -5.53 27.12 -10.25
C ASP A 94 -4.01 26.90 -10.36
N ARG A 95 -3.36 27.53 -11.35
CA ARG A 95 -1.88 27.48 -11.46
C ARG A 95 -1.19 28.10 -10.25
N ALA A 96 -1.66 29.25 -9.77
CA ALA A 96 -1.10 29.91 -8.59
C ALA A 96 -1.25 29.02 -7.33
N TRP A 97 -2.41 28.39 -7.16
CA TRP A 97 -2.65 27.43 -6.07
C TRP A 97 -1.73 26.20 -6.17
N ARG A 98 -1.46 25.70 -7.38
CA ARG A 98 -0.51 24.59 -7.61
C ARG A 98 0.93 24.95 -7.27
N HIS A 99 1.32 26.19 -7.50
CA HIS A 99 2.68 26.68 -7.24
C HIS A 99 2.88 27.27 -5.84
N GLN A 100 1.82 27.36 -5.03
CA GLN A 100 1.89 27.92 -3.69
C GLN A 100 2.72 27.00 -2.76
N PRO A 101 3.64 27.55 -1.93
CA PRO A 101 4.38 26.75 -0.97
C PRO A 101 3.43 26.09 0.03
N ASN A 102 3.67 24.82 0.36
CA ASN A 102 2.81 24.00 1.21
C ASN A 102 1.39 23.71 0.64
N SER A 103 1.22 23.84 -0.68
CA SER A 103 -0.02 23.42 -1.34
C SER A 103 -0.13 21.89 -1.45
N ALA A 104 -1.34 21.37 -1.26
CA ALA A 104 -1.66 19.95 -1.44
C ALA A 104 -1.62 19.50 -2.92
N ALA A 105 -1.47 20.45 -3.84
CA ALA A 105 -1.46 20.21 -5.27
C ALA A 105 -0.31 19.34 -5.79
N ARG A 106 0.78 19.23 -5.02
CA ARG A 106 2.01 18.51 -5.41
C ARG A 106 2.05 17.07 -4.90
N ASN A 107 0.93 16.55 -4.39
CA ASN A 107 0.86 15.24 -3.75
C ASN A 107 0.60 14.13 -4.79
N ALA A 108 1.55 13.90 -5.70
CA ALA A 108 1.44 12.90 -6.77
C ALA A 108 1.76 11.48 -6.29
N THR A 109 2.65 11.37 -5.30
CA THR A 109 3.00 10.10 -4.65
C THR A 109 2.49 10.07 -3.21
N TRP A 110 2.42 8.86 -2.64
CA TRP A 110 2.08 8.70 -1.23
C TRP A 110 3.11 9.38 -0.31
N GLU A 111 4.40 9.31 -0.66
CA GLU A 111 5.46 10.01 0.06
C GLU A 111 5.29 11.53 0.05
N ASP A 112 4.87 12.12 -1.08
CA ASP A 112 4.61 13.56 -1.17
C ASP A 112 3.42 13.98 -0.30
N TRP A 113 2.35 13.18 -0.29
CA TRP A 113 1.20 13.41 0.57
C TRP A 113 1.56 13.32 2.05
N GLU A 114 2.45 12.39 2.40
CA GLU A 114 2.96 12.23 3.75
C GLU A 114 3.75 13.46 4.19
N ARG A 115 4.71 13.91 3.38
CA ARG A 115 5.50 15.13 3.64
C ARG A 115 4.62 16.37 3.81
N TRP A 116 3.60 16.55 2.97
CA TRP A 116 2.65 17.66 3.10
C TRP A 116 1.88 17.60 4.42
N ARG A 117 1.42 16.40 4.81
CA ARG A 117 0.67 16.20 6.06
C ARG A 117 1.54 16.41 7.29
N GLU A 118 2.78 15.91 7.28
CA GLU A 118 3.74 16.12 8.37
C GLU A 118 4.11 17.60 8.54
N ALA A 119 4.29 18.33 7.43
CA ALA A 119 4.56 19.77 7.46
C ALA A 119 3.38 20.57 8.03
N ARG A 120 2.14 20.07 7.87
CA ARG A 120 0.92 20.69 8.38
C ARG A 120 0.64 20.34 9.85
N ASP A 121 0.81 19.07 10.22
CA ASP A 121 0.49 18.55 11.55
C ASP A 121 1.66 18.67 12.54
N GLY A 122 2.85 19.08 12.06
CA GLY A 122 4.05 19.29 12.88
C GLY A 122 4.63 18.02 13.50
N ARG A 123 4.16 16.85 13.08
CA ARG A 123 4.57 15.53 13.60
C ARG A 123 5.25 14.76 12.49
N ARG A 124 6.57 14.62 12.58
CA ARG A 124 7.28 13.57 11.82
C ARG A 124 6.92 12.23 12.44
N ARG A 125 6.25 11.37 11.69
CA ARG A 125 5.99 10.00 12.15
C ARG A 125 7.25 9.20 11.86
N GLU A 126 8.06 8.96 12.89
CA GLU A 126 9.12 7.97 12.75
C GLU A 126 8.47 6.62 12.42
N PRO A 127 8.90 5.94 11.34
CA PRO A 127 8.33 4.66 10.98
C PRO A 127 8.56 3.69 12.13
N THR A 128 7.48 3.38 12.85
CA THR A 128 7.53 2.54 14.04
C THR A 128 7.53 1.09 13.57
N TYR A 129 8.71 0.56 13.27
CA TYR A 129 8.83 -0.80 12.71
C TYR A 129 8.44 -1.90 13.70
N MET A 130 8.44 -1.62 15.01
CA MET A 130 7.86 -2.39 16.12
C MET A 130 8.42 -1.84 17.43
N SER A 131 7.71 -1.94 18.57
CA SER A 131 8.31 -1.61 19.86
C SER A 131 9.38 -2.65 20.24
N ASN A 132 10.46 -2.24 20.90
CA ASN A 132 11.53 -3.14 21.33
C ASN A 132 11.01 -4.40 22.07
N GLY A 133 9.92 -4.23 22.86
CA GLY A 133 9.26 -5.33 23.56
C GLY A 133 8.60 -6.34 22.63
N ALA A 134 7.87 -5.90 21.61
CA ALA A 134 7.23 -6.82 20.66
C ALA A 134 8.26 -7.60 19.83
N PHE A 135 9.40 -6.99 19.48
CA PHE A 135 10.51 -7.71 18.86
C PHE A 135 11.06 -8.81 19.77
N ALA A 136 11.35 -8.47 21.03
CA ALA A 136 11.86 -9.42 22.00
C ALA A 136 10.88 -10.61 22.20
N THR A 137 9.57 -10.35 22.26
CA THR A 137 8.57 -11.42 22.39
C THR A 137 8.56 -12.36 21.20
N LEU A 138 8.69 -11.84 19.97
CA LEU A 138 8.75 -12.68 18.77
C LEU A 138 10.00 -13.57 18.75
N VAL A 139 11.16 -13.03 19.16
CA VAL A 139 12.40 -13.81 19.26
C VAL A 139 12.25 -14.93 20.30
N VAL A 140 11.67 -14.64 21.47
CA VAL A 140 11.45 -15.65 22.51
C VAL A 140 10.51 -16.76 22.02
N ILE A 141 9.42 -16.41 21.34
CA ILE A 141 8.49 -17.40 20.77
C ILE A 141 9.22 -18.27 19.74
N MET A 142 10.01 -17.67 18.83
CA MET A 142 10.80 -18.41 17.84
C MET A 142 11.80 -19.37 18.52
N CYS A 143 12.48 -18.92 19.57
CA CYS A 143 13.41 -19.76 20.34
C CYS A 143 12.69 -20.92 21.04
N MET A 144 11.51 -20.68 21.60
CA MET A 144 10.70 -21.73 22.23
C MET A 144 10.25 -22.79 21.20
N LEU A 145 9.75 -22.38 20.04
CA LEU A 145 9.39 -23.31 18.95
C LEU A 145 10.62 -24.10 18.45
N GLY A 146 11.78 -23.45 18.35
CA GLY A 146 13.03 -24.10 17.97
C GLY A 146 13.55 -25.08 19.02
N ALA A 147 13.29 -24.84 20.30
CA ALA A 147 13.68 -25.75 21.38
C ALA A 147 12.80 -27.02 21.38
N VAL A 148 11.48 -26.86 21.23
CA VAL A 148 10.52 -27.98 21.21
C VAL A 148 10.81 -28.93 20.05
N THR A 149 11.01 -28.40 18.83
CA THR A 149 11.29 -29.23 17.65
C THR A 149 12.63 -29.99 17.70
N LYS A 150 13.60 -29.49 18.47
CA LYS A 150 14.88 -30.19 18.72
C LYS A 150 14.76 -31.25 19.80
N ALA A 151 13.95 -31.03 20.82
CA ALA A 151 13.73 -32.01 21.90
C ALA A 151 13.12 -33.31 21.34
N ASP A 152 12.06 -33.21 20.53
CA ASP A 152 11.40 -34.39 19.94
C ASP A 152 12.36 -35.23 19.07
N ARG A 153 13.28 -34.59 18.35
CA ARG A 153 14.30 -35.28 17.54
C ARG A 153 15.42 -35.88 18.37
N ALA A 154 15.82 -35.24 19.47
CA ALA A 154 16.85 -35.75 20.36
C ALA A 154 16.35 -37.01 21.10
N GLU A 155 15.08 -37.04 21.51
CA GLU A 155 14.48 -38.22 22.14
C GLU A 155 14.36 -39.39 21.16
N ALA A 156 13.89 -39.14 19.93
CA ALA A 156 13.78 -40.18 18.90
C ALA A 156 15.15 -40.76 18.48
N SER A 157 16.17 -39.90 18.32
CA SER A 157 17.53 -40.36 17.97
C SER A 157 18.25 -41.02 19.14
N GLY A 158 18.04 -40.53 20.37
CA GLY A 158 18.56 -41.13 21.59
C GLY A 158 18.01 -42.53 21.84
N ALA A 159 16.71 -42.75 21.59
CA ALA A 159 16.07 -44.04 21.77
C ALA A 159 16.73 -45.14 20.92
N HIS A 160 17.01 -44.88 19.64
CA HIS A 160 17.68 -45.85 18.77
C HIS A 160 19.13 -46.15 19.20
N PHE A 161 19.86 -45.14 19.68
CA PHE A 161 21.22 -45.35 20.18
C PHE A 161 21.24 -46.20 21.45
N VAL A 162 20.35 -45.90 22.40
CA VAL A 162 20.19 -46.66 23.64
C VAL A 162 19.75 -48.09 23.33
N GLU A 163 18.79 -48.27 22.43
CA GLU A 163 18.33 -49.59 21.99
C GLU A 163 19.44 -50.41 21.32
N SER A 164 20.24 -49.80 20.45
CA SER A 164 21.37 -50.49 19.80
C SER A 164 22.45 -50.90 20.81
N THR A 165 22.70 -50.07 21.81
CA THR A 165 23.64 -50.34 22.89
C THR A 165 23.12 -51.48 23.77
N GLN A 166 21.83 -51.45 24.11
CA GLN A 166 21.14 -52.49 24.86
C GLN A 166 21.21 -53.85 24.13
N GLN A 167 20.96 -53.88 22.82
CA GLN A 167 21.04 -55.10 22.01
C GLN A 167 22.45 -55.68 21.99
N ARG A 168 23.49 -54.83 21.87
CA ARG A 168 24.89 -55.27 21.95
C ARG A 168 25.24 -55.85 23.31
N HIS A 169 24.82 -55.19 24.40
CA HIS A 169 25.05 -55.71 25.75
C HIS A 169 24.32 -57.04 25.99
N ALA A 170 23.11 -57.20 25.48
CA ALA A 170 22.37 -58.45 25.55
C ALA A 170 23.08 -59.58 24.79
N ALA A 171 23.59 -59.31 23.59
CA ALA A 171 24.36 -60.27 22.80
C ALA A 171 25.64 -60.70 23.52
N ILE A 172 26.44 -59.73 24.01
CA ILE A 172 27.67 -60.02 24.78
C ILE A 172 27.34 -60.83 26.04
N GLY A 173 26.24 -60.51 26.73
CA GLY A 173 25.79 -61.25 27.92
C GLY A 173 25.44 -62.70 27.60
N GLN A 174 24.75 -62.95 26.47
CA GLN A 174 24.44 -64.31 26.04
C GLN A 174 25.71 -65.11 25.68
N ASP A 175 26.67 -64.49 24.99
CA ASP A 175 27.92 -65.16 24.65
C ASP A 175 28.77 -65.43 25.89
N MET A 176 28.80 -64.51 26.86
CA MET A 176 29.46 -64.74 28.15
C MET A 176 28.82 -65.90 28.93
N LEU A 177 27.49 -66.00 28.95
CA LEU A 177 26.78 -67.12 29.56
C LEU A 177 27.08 -68.45 28.84
N ARG A 178 27.13 -68.45 27.50
CA ARG A 178 27.50 -69.64 26.71
C ARG A 178 28.94 -70.08 26.99
N SER A 179 29.89 -69.16 27.02
CA SER A 179 31.28 -69.46 27.35
C SER A 179 31.41 -69.94 28.79
N SER A 180 30.71 -69.31 29.73
CA SER A 180 30.72 -69.73 31.14
C SER A 180 30.13 -71.13 31.33
N THR A 181 29.05 -71.47 30.63
CA THR A 181 28.43 -72.81 30.71
C THR A 181 29.29 -73.86 29.99
N ALA A 182 29.89 -73.52 28.85
CA ALA A 182 30.80 -74.42 28.12
C ALA A 182 32.09 -74.74 28.90
N LEU A 183 32.53 -73.84 29.78
CA LEU A 183 33.69 -74.01 30.66
C LEU A 183 33.33 -74.61 32.04
N ALA A 184 32.05 -74.59 32.42
CA ALA A 184 31.58 -75.18 33.67
C ALA A 184 31.66 -76.72 33.57
N GLY A 185 32.56 -77.32 34.34
CA GLY A 185 32.78 -78.78 34.36
C GLY A 185 34.06 -79.26 33.68
N ARG A 186 34.84 -78.37 33.04
CA ARG A 186 36.14 -78.72 32.44
C ARG A 186 37.28 -78.69 33.45
N SER A 187 38.28 -79.53 33.21
CA SER A 187 39.51 -79.56 34.02
C SER A 187 40.33 -78.27 33.85
N LYS A 188 41.29 -78.01 34.73
CA LYS A 188 42.11 -76.80 34.66
C LYS A 188 42.88 -76.69 33.33
N ASP A 189 43.49 -77.77 32.89
CA ASP A 189 44.33 -77.79 31.70
C ASP A 189 43.50 -77.56 30.43
N GLU A 190 42.31 -78.16 30.37
CA GLU A 190 41.39 -77.98 29.25
C GLU A 190 40.86 -76.54 29.13
N ARG A 191 40.68 -75.84 30.25
CA ARG A 191 40.32 -74.40 30.25
C ARG A 191 41.48 -73.53 29.75
N VAL A 192 42.72 -73.89 30.10
CA VAL A 192 43.92 -73.18 29.62
C VAL A 192 44.07 -73.35 28.12
N ASP A 193 43.91 -74.56 27.58
CA ASP A 193 43.98 -74.83 26.15
C ASP A 193 42.88 -74.08 25.37
N CYS A 194 41.65 -74.05 25.89
CA CYS A 194 40.56 -73.28 25.29
C CYS A 194 40.87 -71.77 25.26
N PHE A 195 41.45 -71.22 26.34
CA PHE A 195 41.84 -69.81 26.40
C PHE A 195 42.96 -69.48 25.41
N LEU A 196 43.97 -70.35 25.30
CA LEU A 196 45.06 -70.17 24.33
C LEU A 196 44.53 -70.17 22.90
N ARG A 197 43.63 -71.12 22.57
CA ARG A 197 42.93 -71.14 21.27
C ARG A 197 42.15 -69.86 21.01
N ASP A 198 41.34 -69.40 21.96
CA ASP A 198 40.50 -68.21 21.80
C ASP A 198 41.34 -66.95 21.59
N ARG A 199 42.44 -66.83 22.35
CA ARG A 199 43.42 -65.75 22.21
C ARG A 199 44.15 -65.78 20.87
N GLU A 200 44.55 -66.95 20.39
CA GLU A 200 45.21 -67.12 19.10
C GLU A 200 44.25 -66.84 17.93
N SER A 201 42.98 -67.25 18.02
CA SER A 201 41.96 -66.88 17.02
C SER A 201 41.70 -65.38 17.00
N ALA A 202 41.56 -64.73 18.16
CA ALA A 202 41.36 -63.28 18.25
C ALA A 202 42.55 -62.49 17.68
N ALA A 203 43.78 -63.01 17.84
CA ALA A 203 44.97 -62.41 17.25
C ALA A 203 45.03 -62.58 15.72
N CYS A 204 44.51 -63.69 15.18
CA CYS A 204 44.48 -63.96 13.73
C CYS A 204 43.37 -63.19 13.01
N ASP A 205 42.22 -62.98 13.65
CA ASP A 205 41.08 -62.23 13.08
C ASP A 205 41.32 -60.70 13.02
N TYR A 206 42.43 -60.21 13.58
CA TYR A 206 42.80 -58.79 13.54
C TYR A 206 43.33 -58.39 12.15
N ALA A 207 42.45 -57.88 11.28
CA ALA A 207 42.84 -57.18 10.06
C ALA A 207 42.98 -55.66 10.34
N PRO A 208 44.18 -55.07 10.24
CA PRO A 208 44.34 -53.63 10.46
C PRO A 208 43.59 -52.86 9.36
N SER A 209 42.64 -52.01 9.77
CA SER A 209 41.92 -51.12 8.85
C SER A 209 42.92 -50.12 8.26
N ARG A 210 43.08 -50.11 6.93
CA ARG A 210 44.01 -49.23 6.21
C ARG A 210 43.84 -47.77 6.64
N CYS A 211 44.85 -47.22 7.30
CA CYS A 211 45.02 -45.77 7.43
C CYS A 211 45.45 -45.18 6.07
N ASN A 212 44.74 -44.13 5.67
CA ASN A 212 45.15 -43.05 4.77
C ASN A 212 45.27 -43.37 3.27
N THR A 213 44.29 -42.88 2.50
CA THR A 213 44.39 -42.54 1.08
C THR A 213 45.23 -41.27 0.88
N PRO A 214 46.36 -41.30 0.14
CA PRO A 214 47.04 -40.08 -0.30
C PRO A 214 46.46 -39.58 -1.64
N ARG A 215 45.91 -38.36 -1.58
CA ARG A 215 45.97 -37.25 -2.54
C ARG A 215 46.09 -37.58 -4.05
N GLN A 216 45.02 -37.29 -4.78
CA GLN A 216 44.93 -37.20 -6.23
C GLN A 216 45.78 -36.01 -6.75
N PRO A 217 46.69 -36.19 -7.72
CA PRO A 217 47.32 -35.10 -8.46
C PRO A 217 46.60 -34.81 -9.79
N ASP A 218 46.61 -33.53 -10.14
CA ASP A 218 45.95 -32.90 -11.29
C ASP A 218 46.36 -33.46 -12.66
N ARG A 219 45.40 -33.46 -13.61
CA ARG A 219 45.63 -33.71 -15.04
C ARG A 219 46.12 -32.42 -15.72
N PRO A 220 47.18 -32.45 -16.54
CA PRO A 220 47.45 -31.39 -17.50
C PRO A 220 46.63 -31.57 -18.80
N ALA A 221 46.41 -30.44 -19.47
CA ALA A 221 45.73 -30.24 -20.75
C ALA A 221 46.50 -30.84 -21.94
#